data_AF-A0A0D6LCC6-F1
#
_entry.id   AF-A0A0D6LCC6-F1
#
_cell.length_a   1.000
_cell.length_b   1.000
_cell.length_c   1.000
_cell.angle_alpha   90.00
_cell.angle_beta   90.00
_cell.angle_gamma   90.00
#
_symmetry.space_group_name_H-M   'P 1'
#
loop_
_entity.id
_entity.type
_entity.pdbx_description
1 polymer ?
#
loop_
_entity_poly.entity_id
_entity_poly.type
_entity_poly.pdbx_seq_one_letter_code
_entity_poly.pdbx_strand_id
1 'polypeptide(L)'
;MISNEHENLTAIYKRRAAVVVLTTHRCGLRPKSRTAANAAQHIQDLSFYGDKVVIFYEFVFGTYPYYKGYKENQPVNGGTPQNCSLEQHLEIIKKNITERIPDENFDGLAIVDLEEWRPLFDENFYGLKRVRRKRDLKKVYQP
;
A
#
# COMPACT_ATOMS: atom_id res chain seq x y z
N MET A 1 -29.41 11.15 -8.47
CA MET A 1 -28.90 10.13 -9.41
C MET A 1 -27.58 9.61 -8.85
N ILE A 2 -27.64 8.67 -7.90
CA ILE A 2 -26.48 8.00 -7.30
C ILE A 2 -26.87 6.52 -7.31
N SER A 3 -26.68 5.83 -8.43
CA SER A 3 -27.05 4.40 -8.50
C SER A 3 -26.16 3.54 -9.41
N ASN A 4 -25.23 4.11 -10.18
CA ASN A 4 -24.44 3.30 -11.14
C ASN A 4 -22.97 3.06 -10.74
N GLU A 5 -22.45 3.72 -9.70
CA GLU A 5 -21.03 3.55 -9.30
C GLU A 5 -20.82 2.42 -8.27
N HIS A 6 -21.85 2.06 -7.52
CA HIS A 6 -21.78 0.98 -6.52
C HIS A 6 -21.65 -0.42 -7.13
N GLU A 7 -22.19 -0.66 -8.32
CA GLU A 7 -22.12 -1.98 -8.96
C GLU A 7 -20.72 -2.31 -9.50
N ASN A 8 -19.98 -1.32 -10.00
CA ASN A 8 -18.65 -1.53 -10.58
C ASN A 8 -17.55 -1.80 -9.54
N LEU A 9 -17.64 -1.21 -8.35
CA LEU A 9 -16.70 -1.48 -7.26
C LEU A 9 -16.95 -2.86 -6.63
N THR A 10 -18.20 -3.33 -6.64
CA THR A 10 -18.58 -4.65 -6.11
C THR A 10 -18.01 -5.80 -6.93
N ALA A 11 -17.80 -5.60 -8.24
CA ALA A 11 -17.17 -6.60 -9.11
C ALA A 11 -15.66 -6.78 -8.83
N ILE A 12 -14.98 -5.70 -8.40
CA ILE A 12 -13.54 -5.71 -8.06
C ILE A 12 -13.30 -6.41 -6.71
N TYR A 13 -14.21 -6.22 -5.74
CA TYR A 13 -14.09 -6.80 -4.39
C TYR A 13 -14.73 -8.19 -4.21
N LYS A 14 -15.44 -8.73 -5.22
CA LYS A 14 -16.04 -10.08 -5.16
C LYS A 14 -15.03 -11.23 -5.28
N ARG A 15 -13.76 -10.93 -5.56
CA ARG A 15 -12.72 -11.94 -5.80
C ARG A 15 -11.78 -11.99 -4.60
N ARG A 16 -11.56 -13.20 -4.08
CA ARG A 16 -10.83 -13.48 -2.83
C ARG A 16 -9.31 -13.30 -2.98
N ALA A 17 -8.86 -12.15 -3.47
CA ALA A 17 -7.48 -11.73 -3.29
C ALA A 17 -7.36 -11.04 -1.92
N ALA A 18 -6.63 -11.64 -0.98
CA ALA A 18 -6.29 -10.97 0.26
C ALA A 18 -5.21 -9.93 -0.03
N VAL A 19 -5.60 -8.64 -0.03
CA VAL A 19 -4.65 -7.54 -0.11
C VAL A 19 -4.09 -7.32 1.29
N VAL A 20 -2.82 -7.67 1.50
CA VAL A 20 -2.12 -7.38 2.76
C VAL A 20 -1.30 -6.12 2.55
N VAL A 21 -1.70 -5.02 3.20
CA VAL A 21 -0.88 -3.81 3.28
C VAL A 21 0.17 -4.02 4.36
N LEU A 22 1.43 -4.20 3.96
CA LEU A 22 2.53 -4.21 4.92
C LEU A 22 2.97 -2.77 5.13
N THR A 23 2.91 -2.34 6.38
CA THR A 23 3.54 -1.08 6.78
C THR A 23 4.59 -1.48 7.82
N THR A 24 5.82 -1.77 7.38
CA THR A 24 6.80 -2.30 8.33
C THR A 24 7.22 -1.18 9.27
N HIS A 25 7.03 -1.35 10.58
CA HIS A 25 7.98 -0.75 11.50
C HIS A 25 9.19 -1.67 11.40
N ARG A 26 10.39 -1.11 11.20
CA ARG A 26 11.64 -1.85 11.45
C ARG A 26 11.66 -2.24 12.92
N CYS A 27 10.94 -3.31 13.25
CA CYS A 27 10.90 -3.96 14.53
C CYS A 27 11.62 -5.28 14.30
N GLY A 28 12.78 -5.45 14.95
CA GLY A 28 13.58 -6.66 14.84
C GLY A 28 12.81 -7.86 15.39
N LEU A 29 12.02 -8.51 14.55
CA LEU A 29 11.38 -9.77 14.89
C LEU A 29 12.37 -10.90 14.62
N ARG A 30 13.06 -11.33 15.68
CA ARG A 30 13.64 -12.67 15.75
C ARG A 30 12.46 -13.64 16.01
N PRO A 31 12.14 -14.60 15.13
CA PRO A 31 11.05 -15.54 15.38
C PRO A 31 11.38 -16.39 16.62
N LYS A 32 10.54 -16.33 17.65
CA LYS A 32 10.72 -17.10 18.90
C LYS A 32 9.90 -18.39 18.98
N SER A 33 9.21 -18.80 17.92
CA SER A 33 8.40 -20.02 17.95
C SER A 33 8.66 -20.94 16.76
N ARG A 34 8.83 -22.24 17.05
CA ARG A 34 9.03 -23.34 16.09
C ARG A 34 7.87 -23.50 15.09
N THR A 35 6.68 -23.00 15.40
CA THR A 35 5.48 -23.18 14.58
C THR A 35 5.51 -22.40 13.27
N ALA A 36 6.16 -21.24 13.23
CA ALA A 36 6.32 -20.45 12.00
C ALA A 36 7.38 -21.05 11.04
N ALA A 37 8.33 -21.82 11.56
CA ALA A 37 9.37 -22.48 10.77
C ALA A 37 8.80 -23.62 9.90
N ASN A 38 7.73 -24.29 10.36
CA ASN A 38 7.14 -25.41 9.64
C ASN A 38 6.21 -24.97 8.49
N ALA A 39 5.60 -23.78 8.57
CA ALA A 39 4.84 -23.21 7.44
C ALA A 39 5.75 -22.80 6.27
N ALA A 40 7.01 -22.46 6.56
CA ALA A 40 8.01 -22.11 5.56
C ALA A 40 8.59 -23.32 4.82
N GLN A 41 8.43 -24.55 5.34
CA GLN A 41 8.99 -25.76 4.73
C GLN A 41 8.17 -26.29 3.54
N HIS A 42 6.93 -25.86 3.36
CA HIS A 42 6.05 -26.37 2.30
C HIS A 42 6.03 -25.53 1.01
N ILE A 43 6.79 -24.42 0.96
CA ILE A 43 6.98 -23.60 -0.23
C ILE A 43 8.35 -23.95 -0.80
N GLN A 44 8.40 -25.06 -1.54
CA GLN A 44 9.65 -25.65 -2.04
C GLN A 44 10.31 -24.83 -3.17
N ASP A 45 9.67 -23.76 -3.63
CA ASP A 45 10.23 -22.80 -4.58
C ASP A 45 10.10 -21.37 -4.01
N LEU A 46 11.12 -20.91 -3.30
CA LEU A 46 11.26 -19.51 -2.82
C LEU A 46 11.53 -18.52 -3.96
N SER A 47 10.89 -18.72 -5.12
CA SER A 47 10.76 -17.67 -6.10
C SER A 47 9.71 -16.70 -5.60
N PHE A 48 10.13 -15.58 -4.99
CA PHE A 48 9.24 -14.48 -4.60
C PHE A 48 8.50 -13.85 -5.80
N TYR A 49 8.87 -14.24 -7.03
CA TYR A 49 8.19 -13.90 -8.27
C TYR A 49 7.62 -15.19 -8.88
N GLY A 50 6.33 -15.42 -8.71
CA GLY A 50 5.66 -16.59 -9.27
C GLY A 50 4.16 -16.50 -9.12
N ASP A 51 3.44 -17.46 -9.69
CA ASP A 51 1.96 -17.56 -9.78
C ASP A 51 1.21 -17.50 -8.42
N LYS A 52 1.94 -17.42 -7.29
CA LYS A 52 1.38 -17.49 -5.94
C LYS A 52 1.62 -16.25 -5.07
N VAL A 53 2.61 -15.41 -5.37
CA VAL A 53 2.87 -14.18 -4.58
C VAL A 53 3.23 -13.02 -5.50
N VAL A 54 2.55 -11.90 -5.32
CA VAL A 54 2.80 -10.65 -6.04
C VAL A 54 2.96 -9.51 -5.06
N ILE A 55 4.04 -8.75 -5.19
CA ILE A 55 4.33 -7.56 -4.37
C ILE A 55 4.21 -6.30 -5.24
N PHE A 56 3.48 -5.31 -4.74
CA PHE A 56 3.36 -3.96 -5.28
C PHE A 56 4.12 -2.98 -4.38
N TYR A 57 5.17 -2.38 -4.91
CA TYR A 57 5.99 -1.41 -4.18
C TYR A 57 5.42 0.02 -4.32
N GLU A 58 5.58 0.81 -3.26
CA GLU A 58 5.08 2.18 -3.11
C GLU A 58 5.29 3.15 -4.27
N PHE A 59 6.41 3.07 -5.00
CA PHE A 59 6.71 4.00 -6.08
C PHE A 59 6.16 3.59 -7.45
N VAL A 60 5.56 2.39 -7.54
CA VAL A 60 4.99 1.85 -8.79
C VAL A 60 3.53 1.46 -8.64
N PHE A 61 2.90 1.71 -7.49
CA PHE A 61 1.52 1.35 -7.20
C PHE A 61 0.63 2.59 -7.03
N GLY A 62 -0.20 2.85 -8.05
CA GLY A 62 -1.06 4.02 -8.08
C GLY A 62 -0.28 5.35 -8.11
N THR A 63 -0.97 6.44 -7.77
CA THR A 63 -0.37 7.75 -7.50
C THR A 63 -0.02 7.92 -6.01
N TYR A 64 0.67 6.96 -5.39
CA TYR A 64 0.98 7.02 -3.96
C TYR A 64 1.66 8.35 -3.59
N PRO A 65 1.08 9.14 -2.66
CA PRO A 65 1.60 10.46 -2.33
C PRO A 65 2.68 10.39 -1.27
N TYR A 66 3.80 11.09 -1.44
CA TYR A 66 4.88 11.09 -0.45
C TYR A 66 5.80 12.31 -0.56
N TYR A 67 6.69 12.49 0.41
CA TYR A 67 7.72 13.53 0.37
C TYR A 67 9.07 12.91 0.05
N LYS A 68 9.64 13.24 -1.11
CA LYS A 68 10.91 12.66 -1.55
C LYS A 68 12.02 12.95 -0.53
N GLY A 69 12.64 11.90 -0.01
CA GLY A 69 13.66 12.00 1.04
C GLY A 69 13.15 12.66 2.33
N TYR A 70 11.85 12.57 2.61
CA TYR A 70 11.16 13.19 3.74
C TYR A 70 11.32 14.71 3.84
N LYS A 71 11.44 15.39 2.70
CA LYS A 71 11.57 16.85 2.59
C LYS A 71 10.24 17.50 2.22
N GLU A 72 9.72 18.40 3.06
CA GLU A 72 8.42 19.06 2.87
C GLU A 72 8.29 19.81 1.53
N ASN A 73 9.40 20.31 0.98
CA ASN A 73 9.44 21.04 -0.27
C ASN A 73 9.58 20.14 -1.51
N GLN A 74 9.56 18.81 -1.35
CA GLN A 74 9.62 17.85 -2.46
C GLN A 74 8.41 16.91 -2.45
N PRO A 75 7.17 17.42 -2.58
CA PRO A 75 5.98 16.58 -2.63
C PRO A 75 5.91 15.81 -3.96
N VAL A 76 5.61 14.52 -3.89
CA VAL A 76 5.25 13.66 -5.02
C VAL A 76 3.76 13.32 -4.88
N ASN A 77 3.00 13.43 -5.98
CA ASN A 77 1.54 13.27 -6.00
C ASN A 77 0.81 14.07 -4.90
N GLY A 78 1.28 15.30 -4.61
CA GLY A 78 0.71 16.16 -3.57
C GLY A 78 1.20 15.88 -2.14
N GLY A 79 2.08 14.89 -1.95
CA GLY A 79 2.79 14.59 -0.71
C GLY A 79 1.97 13.91 0.39
N THR A 80 0.66 14.10 0.37
CA THR A 80 -0.29 13.54 1.34
C THR A 80 -1.57 13.06 0.63
N PRO A 81 -2.25 12.00 1.09
CA PRO A 81 -3.57 11.55 0.63
C PRO A 81 -4.61 12.65 0.47
N GLN A 82 -4.68 13.60 1.40
CA GLN A 82 -5.62 14.72 1.29
C GLN A 82 -5.28 15.76 0.20
N ASN A 83 -4.19 15.56 -0.55
CA ASN A 83 -3.75 16.39 -1.66
C ASN A 83 -3.68 15.62 -2.99
N CYS A 84 -4.03 14.34 -3.01
CA CYS A 84 -4.02 13.53 -4.22
C CYS A 84 -5.43 13.26 -4.72
N SER A 85 -5.59 13.08 -6.04
CA SER A 85 -6.84 12.60 -6.60
C SER A 85 -7.01 11.10 -6.33
N LEU A 86 -8.06 10.74 -5.58
CA LEU A 86 -8.40 9.35 -5.32
C LEU A 86 -8.81 8.62 -6.62
N GLU A 87 -9.52 9.31 -7.52
CA GLU A 87 -9.96 8.77 -8.80
C GLU A 87 -8.76 8.33 -9.65
N GLN A 88 -7.80 9.25 -9.88
CA GLN A 88 -6.58 8.95 -10.62
C GLN A 88 -5.75 7.84 -9.95
N HIS A 89 -5.73 7.81 -8.62
CA HIS A 89 -5.04 6.75 -7.88
C HIS A 89 -5.65 5.37 -8.18
N LEU A 90 -6.98 5.26 -8.13
CA LEU A 90 -7.71 4.03 -8.40
C LEU A 90 -7.60 3.58 -9.86
N GLU A 91 -7.61 4.50 -10.82
CA GLU A 91 -7.40 4.18 -12.24
C GLU A 91 -6.03 3.54 -12.47
N ILE A 92 -4.97 4.11 -11.90
CA ILE A 92 -3.62 3.56 -12.04
C ILE A 92 -3.47 2.24 -11.28
N ILE A 93 -4.04 2.12 -10.07
CA ILE A 93 -4.05 0.85 -9.33
C ILE A 93 -4.70 -0.26 -10.15
N LYS A 94 -5.86 0.03 -10.77
CA LYS A 94 -6.56 -0.94 -11.61
C LYS A 94 -5.64 -1.45 -12.72
N LYS A 95 -4.96 -0.53 -13.42
CA LYS A 95 -3.97 -0.87 -14.45
C LYS A 95 -2.82 -1.71 -13.89
N ASN A 96 -2.20 -1.28 -12.78
CA ASN A 96 -1.08 -1.99 -12.17
C ASN A 96 -1.44 -3.43 -11.76
N ILE A 97 -2.62 -3.61 -11.17
CA ILE A 97 -3.13 -4.94 -10.79
C ILE A 97 -3.35 -5.78 -12.04
N THR A 98 -4.06 -5.28 -13.05
CA THR A 98 -4.35 -6.05 -14.27
C THR A 98 -3.10 -6.42 -15.06
N GLU A 99 -2.07 -5.57 -15.05
CA GLU A 99 -0.80 -5.86 -15.74
C GLU A 99 0.02 -6.92 -15.00
N ARG A 100 0.00 -6.91 -13.66
CA ARG A 100 0.87 -7.77 -12.84
C ARG A 100 0.20 -9.05 -12.36
N ILE A 101 -1.13 -9.06 -12.33
CA ILE A 101 -1.99 -10.21 -12.02
C ILE A 101 -3.00 -10.34 -13.17
N PRO A 102 -2.56 -10.84 -14.35
CA PRO A 102 -3.43 -10.97 -15.51
C PRO A 102 -4.45 -12.11 -15.35
N ASP A 103 -4.15 -13.11 -14.51
CA ASP A 103 -5.09 -14.18 -14.21
C ASP A 103 -6.22 -13.67 -13.31
N GLU A 104 -7.41 -13.60 -13.89
CA GLU A 104 -8.65 -13.22 -13.24
C GLU A 104 -9.07 -14.16 -12.10
N ASN A 105 -8.54 -15.39 -12.08
CA ASN A 105 -8.77 -16.42 -11.07
C ASN A 105 -7.59 -16.59 -10.10
N PHE A 106 -6.67 -15.62 -10.05
CA PHE A 106 -5.53 -15.65 -9.15
C PHE A 106 -5.95 -15.93 -7.70
N ASP A 107 -5.39 -16.99 -7.13
CA ASP A 107 -5.68 -17.51 -5.78
C ASP A 107 -4.50 -17.32 -4.81
N GLY A 108 -3.48 -16.56 -5.23
CA GLY A 108 -2.28 -16.26 -4.47
C GLY A 108 -2.41 -15.03 -3.55
N LEU A 109 -1.27 -14.61 -3.00
CA LEU A 109 -1.15 -13.47 -2.09
C LEU A 109 -0.70 -12.21 -2.83
N ALA A 110 -1.48 -11.14 -2.74
CA ALA A 110 -1.11 -9.81 -3.21
C ALA A 110 -0.70 -8.93 -2.02
N ILE A 111 0.54 -8.47 -2.01
CA ILE A 111 1.11 -7.64 -0.96
C ILE A 111 1.29 -6.22 -1.50
N VAL A 112 0.82 -5.23 -0.77
CA VAL A 112 1.06 -3.82 -1.07
C VAL A 112 1.99 -3.26 0.00
N ASP A 113 3.15 -2.78 -0.40
CA ASP A 113 4.19 -2.30 0.49
C ASP A 113 4.29 -0.77 0.40
N LEU A 114 3.64 -0.08 1.35
CA LEU A 114 3.57 1.39 1.44
C LEU A 114 4.23 1.86 2.73
N GLU A 115 5.36 2.55 2.64
CA GLU A 115 6.19 2.86 3.80
C GLU A 115 6.41 4.34 4.04
N GLU A 116 6.09 5.25 3.12
CA GLU A 116 6.42 6.67 3.31
C GLU A 116 5.63 7.36 4.44
N TRP A 117 4.43 6.88 4.78
CA TRP A 117 3.65 7.36 5.92
C TRP A 117 2.70 6.29 6.47
N ARG A 118 2.22 6.51 7.70
CA ARG A 118 1.24 5.65 8.36
C ARG A 118 -0.16 6.23 8.25
N PRO A 119 -1.21 5.38 8.11
CA PRO A 119 -2.59 5.84 8.02
C PRO A 119 -3.04 6.51 9.33
N LEU A 120 -2.55 6.02 10.47
CA LEU A 120 -2.79 6.67 11.75
C LEU A 120 -1.86 7.86 11.91
N PHE A 121 -2.45 9.04 12.12
CA PHE A 121 -1.72 10.28 12.32
C PHE A 121 -0.67 10.17 13.43
N ASP A 122 -1.02 9.47 14.52
CA ASP A 122 -0.17 9.29 15.68
C ASP A 122 1.07 8.43 15.36
N GLU A 123 0.97 7.44 14.47
CA GLU A 123 2.12 6.60 14.17
C GLU A 123 3.24 7.31 13.37
N ASN A 124 2.98 8.54 12.91
CA ASN A 124 3.97 9.39 12.26
C ASN A 124 4.77 10.26 13.28
N PHE A 125 4.84 9.89 14.58
CA PHE A 125 5.45 10.73 15.65
C PHE A 125 6.97 10.80 15.65
N TYR A 126 7.64 9.79 15.13
CA TYR A 126 9.08 9.64 15.29
C TYR A 126 9.78 9.41 13.95
N GLY A 127 11.06 9.76 13.90
CA GLY A 127 11.90 9.58 12.72
C GLY A 127 11.50 10.45 11.53
N LEU A 128 11.75 9.93 10.33
CA LEU A 128 11.63 10.66 9.07
C LEU A 128 10.17 10.94 8.65
N LYS A 129 9.22 10.08 9.06
CA LYS A 129 7.79 10.20 8.72
C LYS A 129 7.10 11.42 9.34
N ARG A 130 7.76 12.14 10.26
CA ARG A 130 7.27 13.38 10.89
C ARG A 130 6.93 14.48 9.89
N VAL A 131 7.54 14.46 8.70
CA VAL A 131 7.25 15.38 7.59
C VAL A 131 5.76 15.44 7.28
N ARG A 132 5.09 14.28 7.28
CA ARG A 132 3.65 14.16 7.00
C ARG A 132 2.83 14.92 8.03
N ARG A 133 3.09 14.69 9.32
CA ARG A 133 2.37 15.38 10.39
C ARG A 133 2.54 16.89 10.32
N LYS A 134 3.78 17.36 10.13
CA LYS A 134 4.05 18.80 10.06
C LYS A 134 3.21 19.45 8.96
N ARG A 135 3.07 18.78 7.81
CA ARG A 135 2.21 19.26 6.74
C ARG A 135 0.74 19.30 7.14
N ASP A 136 0.23 18.22 7.73
CA ASP A 136 -1.17 18.07 8.13
C ASP A 136 -1.54 19.18 9.13
N LEU A 137 -0.70 19.41 10.15
CA LEU A 137 -0.89 20.48 11.13
C LEU A 137 -0.86 21.87 10.48
N LYS A 138 0.11 22.16 9.61
CA LYS A 138 0.14 23.45 8.89
C LYS A 138 -1.14 23.69 8.08
N LYS A 139 -1.74 22.63 7.55
CA LYS A 139 -2.99 22.73 6.78
C LYS A 139 -4.21 23.08 7.64
N VAL A 140 -4.24 22.59 8.88
CA VAL A 140 -5.34 22.84 9.82
C VAL A 140 -5.20 24.20 10.52
N TYR A 141 -3.97 24.63 10.81
CA TYR A 141 -3.68 25.81 11.62
C TYR A 141 -3.24 27.04 10.81
N GLN A 142 -3.29 27.00 9.47
CA GLN A 142 -3.11 28.19 8.64
C GLN A 142 -4.49 28.79 8.29
N PRO A 143 -4.71 30.09 8.54
CA PRO A 143 -5.94 30.79 8.19
C PRO A 143 -6.14 30.93 6.67
#